data_AF-A0A2G6G4R2-F1
#
_entry.id   AF-A0A2G6G4R2-F1
#
_cell.length_a   1.000
_cell.length_b   1.000
_cell.length_c   1.000
_cell.angle_alpha   90.00
_cell.angle_beta   90.00
_cell.angle_gamma   90.00
#
_symmetry.space_group_name_H-M   'P 1'
#
loop_
_entity.id
_entity.type
_entity.pdbx_description
1 polymer ?
#
loop_
_entity_poly.entity_id
_entity_poly.type
_entity_poly.pdbx_seq_one_letter_code
_entity_poly.pdbx_strand_id
1 'polypeptide(L)'
;MALERSALTAEDLNTIPFTLLVPDLKVSFMAHKRCVVHVARDSGEQMNKFFTTDLPVDMDVLIAGAILADVGKLLEYDLDENGESCKSDMGKYVRHPFSGVGLAMEAGVPPQVCHIIAAHAGEGNMVTRSTEAYIVHHADFMTFLPFKNRLR
;
A
#
# COMPACT_ATOMS: atom_id res chain seq x y z
N MET A 1 -12.87 0.69 -12.06
CA MET A 1 -12.88 -0.67 -11.48
C MET A 1 -12.78 -0.73 -9.95
N ALA A 2 -11.71 -0.29 -9.28
CA ALA A 2 -11.61 -0.39 -7.81
C ALA A 2 -12.61 0.51 -7.08
N LEU A 3 -12.65 1.80 -7.42
CA LEU A 3 -13.63 2.77 -6.88
C LEU A 3 -15.08 2.40 -7.23
N GLU A 4 -15.33 1.84 -8.42
CA GLU A 4 -16.67 1.36 -8.83
C GLU A 4 -17.18 0.20 -7.94
N ARG A 5 -16.27 -0.54 -7.30
CA ARG A 5 -16.59 -1.67 -6.41
C ARG A 5 -16.48 -1.30 -4.92
N SER A 6 -16.15 -0.05 -4.63
CA SER A 6 -15.96 0.46 -3.27
C SER A 6 -17.18 1.25 -2.83
N ALA A 7 -17.45 1.24 -1.52
CA ALA A 7 -18.34 2.22 -0.91
C ALA A 7 -17.69 3.62 -0.83
N LEU A 8 -16.37 3.70 -1.00
CA LEU A 8 -15.59 4.93 -0.94
C LEU A 8 -15.53 5.63 -2.29
N THR A 9 -15.64 6.95 -2.26
CA THR A 9 -15.35 7.83 -3.39
C THR A 9 -13.87 8.23 -3.41
N ALA A 10 -13.43 8.81 -4.53
CA ALA A 10 -12.07 9.36 -4.61
C ALA A 10 -11.83 10.52 -3.63
N GLU A 11 -12.88 11.26 -3.26
CA GLU A 11 -12.78 12.36 -2.30
C GLU A 11 -12.53 11.84 -0.88
N ASP A 12 -13.21 10.75 -0.50
CA ASP A 12 -13.04 10.10 0.81
C ASP A 12 -11.60 9.68 1.08
N LEU A 13 -10.83 9.30 0.06
CA LEU A 13 -9.42 8.94 0.22
C LEU A 13 -8.55 10.08 0.78
N ASN A 14 -9.02 11.34 0.68
CA ASN A 14 -8.33 12.50 1.25
C ASN A 14 -8.68 12.75 2.72
N THR A 15 -9.72 12.11 3.26
CA THR A 15 -10.24 12.33 4.61
C THR A 15 -10.09 11.09 5.49
N ILE A 16 -10.36 9.88 4.98
CA ILE A 16 -10.27 8.64 5.75
C ILE A 16 -8.83 8.36 6.21
N PRO A 17 -8.62 7.77 7.40
CA PRO A 17 -7.29 7.42 7.88
C PRO A 17 -6.65 6.33 7.01
N PHE A 18 -5.33 6.35 6.86
CA PHE A 18 -4.63 5.31 6.07
C PHE A 18 -4.61 3.92 6.74
N THR A 19 -4.91 3.86 8.04
CA THR A 19 -4.97 2.65 8.85
C THR A 19 -6.04 2.76 9.93
N LEU A 20 -6.82 1.69 10.11
CA LEU A 20 -7.79 1.55 11.22
C LEU A 20 -7.12 1.09 12.53
N LEU A 21 -5.81 0.81 12.52
CA LEU A 21 -5.09 0.25 13.67
C LEU A 21 -4.59 1.30 14.67
N VAL A 22 -4.73 2.59 14.34
CA VAL A 22 -4.26 3.70 15.18
C VAL A 22 -5.47 4.59 15.49
N PRO A 23 -5.87 4.71 16.76
CA PRO A 23 -7.01 5.55 17.14
C PRO A 23 -6.70 7.04 16.89
N ASP A 24 -7.73 7.81 16.57
CA ASP A 24 -7.68 9.27 16.36
C ASP A 24 -6.65 9.74 15.31
N LEU A 25 -6.38 8.89 14.31
CA LEU A 25 -5.38 9.16 13.28
C LEU A 25 -5.91 10.19 12.25
N LYS A 26 -5.23 11.33 12.17
CA LYS A 26 -5.58 12.44 11.26
C LYS A 26 -4.89 12.36 9.89
N VAL A 27 -3.94 11.44 9.71
CA VAL A 27 -3.21 11.31 8.44
C VAL A 27 -4.07 10.51 7.47
N SER A 28 -4.47 11.15 6.37
CA SER A 28 -5.34 10.51 5.40
C SER A 28 -4.66 9.43 4.58
N PHE A 29 -5.47 8.56 3.98
CA PHE A 29 -5.03 7.53 3.04
C PHE A 29 -4.14 8.13 1.94
N MET A 30 -4.59 9.20 1.27
CA MET A 30 -3.82 9.82 0.19
C MET A 30 -2.53 10.49 0.68
N ALA A 31 -2.51 11.10 1.87
CA ALA A 31 -1.31 11.70 2.43
C ALA A 31 -0.22 10.64 2.69
N HIS A 32 -0.60 9.54 3.34
CA HIS A 32 0.31 8.43 3.60
C HIS A 32 0.77 7.77 2.29
N LYS A 33 -0.15 7.50 1.35
CA LYS A 33 0.21 6.84 0.10
C LYS A 33 1.19 7.67 -0.73
N ARG A 34 1.00 8.97 -0.84
CA ARG A 34 1.96 9.88 -1.49
C ARG A 34 3.33 9.82 -0.79
N CYS A 35 3.36 9.84 0.54
CA CYS A 35 4.61 9.71 1.30
C CYS A 35 5.34 8.40 0.97
N VAL A 36 4.65 7.25 0.99
CA VAL A 36 5.23 5.94 0.65
C VAL A 36 5.80 5.92 -0.77
N VAL A 37 5.05 6.44 -1.76
CA VAL A 37 5.52 6.47 -3.17
C VAL A 37 6.80 7.30 -3.31
N HIS A 38 6.86 8.48 -2.70
CA HIS A 38 8.04 9.33 -2.78
C HIS A 38 9.24 8.73 -2.04
N VAL A 39 9.05 8.19 -0.84
CA VAL A 39 10.12 7.53 -0.08
C VAL A 39 10.65 6.30 -0.85
N ALA A 40 9.76 5.50 -1.44
CA ALA A 40 10.16 4.35 -2.25
C ALA A 40 10.96 4.79 -3.47
N ARG A 41 10.47 5.76 -4.25
CA ARG A 41 11.18 6.31 -5.41
C ARG A 41 12.58 6.80 -5.03
N ASP A 42 12.67 7.66 -4.03
CA ASP A 42 13.94 8.28 -3.64
C ASP A 42 14.94 7.21 -3.15
N SER A 43 14.45 6.18 -2.45
CA SER A 43 15.26 5.02 -2.03
C SER A 43 15.79 4.23 -3.23
N GLY A 44 14.94 3.94 -4.22
CA GLY A 44 15.33 3.26 -5.46
C GLY A 44 16.38 4.05 -6.25
N GLU A 45 16.22 5.37 -6.34
CA GLU A 45 17.21 6.26 -6.97
C GLU A 45 18.57 6.20 -6.25
N GLN A 46 18.59 6.23 -4.91
CA GLN A 46 19.83 6.11 -4.15
C GLN A 46 20.47 4.73 -4.34
N MET A 47 19.68 3.65 -4.34
CA MET A 47 20.18 2.29 -4.58
C MET A 47 20.82 2.18 -5.97
N ASN A 48 20.14 2.64 -7.02
CA ASN A 48 20.69 2.65 -8.37
C ASN A 48 21.97 3.52 -8.49
N LYS A 49 22.03 4.63 -7.76
CA LYS A 49 23.21 5.51 -7.74
C LYS A 49 24.43 4.88 -7.05
N PHE A 50 24.24 4.24 -5.89
CA PHE A 50 25.34 3.77 -5.05
C PHE A 50 25.68 2.30 -5.23
N PHE A 51 24.71 1.47 -5.60
CA PHE A 51 24.88 0.02 -5.79
C PHE A 51 24.92 -0.38 -7.27
N THR A 52 24.48 0.49 -8.16
CA THR A 52 24.62 0.34 -9.62
C THR A 52 24.08 -1.01 -10.11
N THR A 53 24.93 -1.87 -10.67
CA THR A 53 24.56 -3.17 -11.23
C THR A 53 24.52 -4.31 -10.20
N ASP A 54 25.03 -4.11 -8.98
CA ASP A 54 25.05 -5.16 -7.95
C ASP A 54 23.68 -5.34 -7.30
N LEU A 55 22.87 -4.28 -7.26
CA LEU A 55 21.48 -4.32 -6.80
C LEU A 55 20.62 -3.37 -7.67
N PRO A 56 20.34 -3.76 -8.92
CA PRO A 56 19.54 -2.94 -9.80
C PRO A 56 18.11 -2.85 -9.27
N VAL A 57 17.52 -1.67 -9.36
CA VAL A 57 16.13 -1.40 -9.00
C VAL A 57 15.39 -0.96 -10.26
N ASP A 58 14.37 -1.72 -10.63
CA ASP A 58 13.45 -1.32 -11.71
C ASP A 58 12.52 -0.22 -11.18
N MET A 59 12.75 1.02 -11.64
CA MET A 59 12.02 2.19 -11.15
C MET A 59 10.54 2.18 -11.57
N ASP A 60 10.20 1.62 -12.72
CA ASP A 60 8.82 1.56 -13.19
C ASP A 60 8.03 0.55 -12.37
N VAL A 61 8.61 -0.64 -12.13
CA VAL A 61 8.03 -1.66 -11.26
C VAL A 61 7.90 -1.15 -9.82
N LEU A 62 8.93 -0.49 -9.30
CA LEU A 62 8.94 0.06 -7.95
C LEU A 62 7.84 1.12 -7.76
N ILE A 63 7.78 2.12 -8.64
CA ILE A 63 6.82 3.22 -8.51
C ILE A 63 5.40 2.71 -8.72
N ALA A 64 5.15 1.87 -9.73
CA ALA A 64 3.84 1.27 -9.96
C ALA A 64 3.39 0.42 -8.77
N GLY A 65 4.29 -0.39 -8.22
CA GLY A 65 4.03 -1.20 -7.02
C GLY A 65 3.73 -0.36 -5.80
N ALA A 66 4.48 0.71 -5.56
CA ALA A 66 4.25 1.62 -4.43
C ALA A 66 2.89 2.34 -4.52
N ILE A 67 2.48 2.74 -5.73
CA ILE A 67 1.17 3.36 -5.99
C ILE A 67 0.04 2.36 -5.69
N LEU A 68 0.18 1.12 -6.17
CA LEU A 68 -0.88 0.12 -6.13
C LEU A 68 -0.90 -0.75 -4.87
N ALA A 69 0.13 -0.69 -4.01
CA ALA A 69 0.30 -1.58 -2.85
C ALA A 69 -0.97 -1.68 -1.97
N ASP A 70 -1.69 -0.57 -1.79
CA ASP A 70 -2.89 -0.49 -0.95
C ASP A 70 -4.20 -0.42 -1.74
N VAL A 71 -4.20 -0.66 -3.06
CA VAL A 71 -5.44 -0.52 -3.88
C VAL A 71 -6.58 -1.41 -3.39
N GLY A 72 -6.25 -2.55 -2.78
CA GLY A 72 -7.24 -3.44 -2.17
C GLY A 72 -7.93 -2.88 -0.91
N LYS A 73 -7.38 -1.83 -0.28
CA LYS A 73 -8.02 -1.17 0.87
C LYS A 73 -9.34 -0.52 0.49
N LEU A 74 -9.51 -0.12 -0.78
CA LEU A 74 -10.79 0.38 -1.30
C LEU A 74 -11.90 -0.67 -1.18
N LEU A 75 -11.56 -1.97 -1.13
CA LEU A 75 -12.53 -3.03 -0.90
C LEU A 75 -12.54 -3.54 0.55
N GLU A 76 -11.46 -3.31 1.30
CA GLU A 76 -11.37 -3.69 2.72
C GLU A 76 -12.07 -2.68 3.65
N TYR A 77 -12.18 -1.42 3.24
CA TYR A 77 -12.76 -0.34 4.03
C TYR A 77 -14.20 -0.06 3.61
N ASP A 78 -14.97 0.44 4.56
CA ASP A 78 -16.34 0.90 4.38
C ASP A 78 -16.58 2.17 5.22
N LEU A 79 -17.73 2.81 5.03
CA LEU A 79 -18.22 3.88 5.90
C LEU A 79 -19.45 3.38 6.65
N ASP A 80 -19.49 3.58 7.96
CA ASP A 80 -20.67 3.25 8.75
C ASP A 80 -21.80 4.29 8.59
N GLU A 81 -22.90 4.09 9.31
CA GLU A 81 -24.07 4.99 9.29
C GLU A 81 -23.77 6.43 9.74
N ASN A 82 -22.66 6.65 10.44
CA ASN A 82 -22.19 7.95 10.90
C ASN A 82 -21.11 8.55 9.97
N GLY A 83 -20.73 7.84 8.90
CA GLY A 83 -19.67 8.23 7.98
C GLY A 83 -18.26 7.96 8.51
N GLU A 84 -18.12 7.14 9.56
CA GLU A 84 -16.82 6.77 10.11
C GLU A 84 -16.24 5.56 9.36
N SER A 85 -14.92 5.56 9.15
CA SER A 85 -14.24 4.47 8.44
C SER A 85 -14.21 3.21 9.28
N CYS A 86 -14.75 2.13 8.73
CA CYS A 86 -14.78 0.82 9.36
C CYS A 86 -14.32 -0.29 8.39
N LYS A 87 -14.30 -1.53 8.88
CA LYS A 87 -13.90 -2.69 8.07
C LYS A 87 -15.11 -3.25 7.34
N SER A 88 -15.04 -3.33 6.01
CA SER A 88 -16.13 -3.84 5.17
C SER A 88 -16.39 -5.33 5.41
N ASP A 89 -17.56 -5.81 4.99
CA ASP A 89 -17.88 -7.24 5.06
C ASP A 89 -16.90 -8.09 4.26
N MET A 90 -16.50 -7.64 3.07
CA MET A 90 -15.45 -8.31 2.28
C MET A 90 -14.12 -8.30 3.03
N GLY A 91 -13.75 -7.17 3.61
CA GLY A 91 -12.50 -6.96 4.33
C GLY A 91 -12.34 -7.92 5.51
N LYS A 92 -13.45 -8.32 6.16
CA LYS A 92 -13.45 -9.32 7.26
C LYS A 92 -12.89 -10.67 6.80
N TYR A 93 -13.10 -11.03 5.53
CA TYR A 93 -12.65 -12.30 4.95
C TYR A 93 -11.36 -12.17 4.13
N VAL A 94 -11.19 -11.07 3.38
CA VAL A 94 -10.11 -10.90 2.41
C VAL A 94 -9.36 -9.60 2.66
N ARG A 95 -8.07 -9.69 3.00
CA ARG A 95 -7.22 -8.51 3.23
C ARG A 95 -6.80 -7.83 1.93
N HIS A 96 -6.48 -6.53 2.03
CA HIS A 96 -6.08 -5.70 0.88
C HIS A 96 -4.94 -6.22 0.02
N PRO A 97 -3.93 -6.98 0.50
CA PRO A 97 -2.90 -7.50 -0.41
C PRO A 97 -3.51 -8.49 -1.42
N PHE A 98 -4.43 -9.35 -0.98
CA PHE A 98 -5.08 -10.33 -1.85
C PHE A 98 -6.09 -9.68 -2.80
N SER A 99 -6.98 -8.84 -2.28
CA SER A 99 -7.97 -8.15 -3.12
C SER A 99 -7.29 -7.17 -4.10
N GLY A 100 -6.20 -6.53 -3.67
CA GLY A 100 -5.38 -5.66 -4.49
C GLY A 100 -4.70 -6.39 -5.65
N VAL A 101 -4.12 -7.58 -5.39
CA VAL A 101 -3.58 -8.44 -6.45
C VAL A 101 -4.67 -8.83 -7.45
N GLY A 102 -5.85 -9.24 -6.96
CA GLY A 102 -6.98 -9.59 -7.82
C GLY A 102 -7.38 -8.44 -8.77
N LEU A 103 -7.51 -7.22 -8.22
CA LEU A 103 -7.79 -6.02 -9.01
C LEU A 103 -6.68 -5.72 -10.02
N ALA A 104 -5.42 -5.81 -9.61
CA ALA A 104 -4.27 -5.50 -10.46
C ALA A 104 -4.18 -6.49 -11.65
N MET A 105 -4.32 -7.79 -11.38
CA MET A 105 -4.31 -8.82 -12.43
C MET A 105 -5.45 -8.64 -13.43
N GLU A 106 -6.66 -8.33 -12.96
CA GLU A 106 -7.81 -8.05 -13.83
C GLU A 106 -7.56 -6.83 -14.73
N ALA A 107 -6.85 -5.82 -14.23
CA ALA A 107 -6.45 -4.65 -14.99
C ALA A 107 -5.23 -4.89 -15.93
N GLY A 108 -4.71 -6.12 -16.00
CA GLY A 108 -3.56 -6.45 -16.84
C GLY A 108 -2.21 -5.95 -16.29
N VAL A 109 -2.13 -5.64 -15.00
CA VAL A 109 -0.88 -5.21 -14.35
C VAL A 109 0.12 -6.37 -14.34
N PRO A 110 1.40 -6.13 -14.69
CA PRO A 110 2.41 -7.19 -14.77
C PRO A 110 2.66 -7.93 -13.44
N PRO A 111 3.03 -9.22 -13.47
CA PRO A 111 3.28 -10.01 -12.27
C PRO A 111 4.29 -9.41 -11.28
N GLN A 112 5.31 -8.70 -11.76
CA GLN A 112 6.32 -8.05 -10.93
C GLN A 112 5.71 -6.97 -10.02
N VAL A 113 4.76 -6.20 -10.53
CA VAL A 113 4.04 -5.18 -9.76
C VAL A 113 3.02 -5.85 -8.84
N CYS A 114 2.31 -6.87 -9.33
CA CYS A 114 1.40 -7.69 -8.49
C CYS A 114 2.14 -8.32 -7.30
N HIS A 115 3.39 -8.74 -7.48
CA HIS A 115 4.23 -9.28 -6.41
C HIS A 115 4.48 -8.26 -5.29
N ILE A 116 4.71 -6.99 -5.64
CA ILE A 116 4.85 -5.92 -4.64
C ILE A 116 3.54 -5.76 -3.85
N ILE A 117 2.39 -5.73 -4.54
CA ILE A 117 1.09 -5.64 -3.88
C ILE A 117 0.88 -6.82 -2.91
N ALA A 118 1.21 -8.04 -3.35
CA ALA A 118 1.09 -9.24 -2.52
C ALA A 118 2.02 -9.23 -1.30
N ALA A 119 3.25 -8.72 -1.45
CA ALA A 119 4.34 -8.94 -0.50
C ALA A 119 4.76 -7.69 0.30
N HIS A 120 4.21 -6.50 0.04
CA HIS A 120 4.57 -5.29 0.79
C HIS A 120 4.15 -5.35 2.27
N ALA A 121 3.09 -6.10 2.59
CA ALA A 121 2.56 -6.24 3.95
C ALA A 121 3.12 -7.50 4.66
N GLY A 122 2.41 -7.95 5.71
CA GLY A 122 2.80 -9.12 6.51
C GLY A 122 2.78 -10.44 5.73
N GLU A 123 1.93 -10.54 4.70
CA GLU A 123 1.86 -11.64 3.73
C GLU A 123 3.22 -11.92 3.09
N GLY A 124 4.01 -10.87 2.87
CA GLY A 124 5.37 -10.98 2.34
C GLY A 124 6.33 -11.74 3.23
N ASN A 125 6.01 -12.02 4.50
CA ASN A 125 6.85 -12.83 5.38
C ASN A 125 6.79 -14.33 5.03
N MET A 126 5.81 -14.74 4.21
CA MET A 126 5.62 -16.13 3.78
C MET A 126 6.18 -16.40 2.39
N VAL A 127 6.74 -15.40 1.72
CA VAL A 127 7.29 -15.48 0.36
C VAL A 127 8.60 -14.71 0.26
N THR A 128 9.35 -14.91 -0.82
CA THR A 128 10.56 -14.12 -1.08
C THR A 128 10.17 -12.79 -1.75
N ARG A 129 10.46 -11.66 -1.09
CA ARG A 129 10.29 -10.33 -1.68
C ARG A 129 11.32 -10.07 -2.78
N SER A 130 10.91 -9.41 -3.86
CA SER A 130 11.85 -8.79 -4.80
C SER A 130 12.54 -7.59 -4.15
N THR A 131 13.58 -7.06 -4.79
CA THR A 131 14.25 -5.82 -4.35
C THR A 131 13.24 -4.69 -4.18
N GLU A 132 12.38 -4.46 -5.18
CA GLU A 132 11.36 -3.42 -5.16
C GLU A 132 10.32 -3.67 -4.06
N ALA A 133 9.90 -4.92 -3.84
CA ALA A 133 8.97 -5.26 -2.78
C ALA A 133 9.57 -5.01 -1.38
N TYR A 134 10.88 -5.22 -1.18
CA TYR A 134 11.57 -4.82 0.05
C TYR A 134 11.56 -3.30 0.23
N ILE A 135 11.83 -2.53 -0.82
CA ILE A 135 11.81 -1.06 -0.76
C ILE A 135 10.42 -0.57 -0.38
N VAL A 136 9.36 -1.06 -1.03
CA VAL A 136 7.98 -0.65 -0.72
C VAL A 136 7.56 -1.10 0.68
N HIS A 137 7.89 -2.32 1.09
CA HIS A 137 7.64 -2.80 2.46
C HIS A 137 8.27 -1.86 3.49
N HIS A 138 9.54 -1.51 3.32
CA HIS A 138 10.22 -0.63 4.27
C HIS A 138 9.72 0.80 4.22
N ALA A 139 9.43 1.36 3.04
CA ALA A 139 8.85 2.70 2.88
C ALA A 139 7.49 2.80 3.58
N ASP A 140 6.64 1.78 3.44
CA ASP A 140 5.33 1.69 4.10
C ASP A 140 5.49 1.53 5.62
N PHE A 141 6.28 0.55 6.08
CA PHE A 141 6.40 0.27 7.50
C PHE A 141 7.18 1.33 8.27
N MET A 142 8.18 1.98 7.67
CA MET A 142 8.91 3.07 8.35
C MET A 142 8.04 4.32 8.53
N THR A 143 7.04 4.51 7.68
CA THR A 143 6.08 5.63 7.77
C THR A 143 4.82 5.26 8.55
N PHE A 144 4.55 3.97 8.77
CA PHE A 144 3.44 3.47 9.62
C PHE A 144 3.85 3.19 11.07
N LEU A 145 4.93 2.43 11.31
CA LEU A 145 5.29 1.92 12.65
C LEU A 145 5.49 3.03 13.71
N PRO A 146 6.04 4.22 13.39
CA PRO A 146 6.12 5.31 14.37
C PRO A 146 4.75 5.82 14.84
N PHE A 147 3.68 5.70 14.05
CA PHE A 147 2.33 6.02 14.52
C PHE A 147 1.84 5.01 15.56
N LYS A 148 2.22 3.74 15.39
CA LYS A 148 1.77 2.64 16.25
C LYS A 148 2.61 2.49 17.53
N ASN A 149 3.92 2.66 17.43
CA ASN A 149 4.88 2.15 18.42
C ASN A 149 5.85 3.21 18.97
N ARG A 150 5.78 4.49 18.55
CA ARG A 150 6.74 5.50 19.03
C ARG A 150 6.69 5.67 20.56
N LEU A 151 7.84 5.97 21.14
CA LEU A 151 7.94 6.37 22.54
C LEU A 151 7.08 7.63 22.79
N ARG A 152 6.41 7.67 23.95
CA ARG A 152 5.61 8.80 24.42
C ARG A 152 6.16 9.31 25.74
#